data_AF-A0A9X1IMF6-F1
#
_entry.id   AF-A0A9X1IMF6-F1
#
_cell.length_a   1.000
_cell.length_b   1.000
_cell.length_c   1.000
_cell.angle_alpha   90.00
_cell.angle_beta   90.00
_cell.angle_gamma   90.00
#
_symmetry.space_group_name_H-M   'P 1'
#
loop_
_entity.id
_entity.type
_entity.pdbx_description
1 polymer ?
#
loop_
_entity_poly.entity_id
_entity_poly.type
_entity_poly.pdbx_seq_one_letter_code
_entity_poly.pdbx_strand_id
1 'polypeptide(L)'
;MKKIFSLNYILPLTFFLLFGKLFFYLYLKTSSAKLFGGGNDSYYYHAYAEGYTDVAVNFWPVILRFFNDLGFYDREIVSYLLFFISIFLMPYLLYRIVKDNAFEIKPVKRLTLFLVLFYPTVFFYTLDIYRDVFMWFCFMLSIYFYRKVIEKSAFLKIFYFSIFLALSYFCFLLRPYLGAALFLSAFTFYIFSATSHKVKTWIFLYFLLLVLVRLSGILNPILEYRGEDGFESGGATLGVGLLDANPVMFLVYYLYSFIAQVFGLFLTSFNAILVFFLESVPFIWAFSYVIKNAKYINKFCSFLLVFFVVYTTIWVLGNDNLGTAVRLRVPSYLAIFACMFIIYQEKVKHNYSNQR
;
A
#
# COMPACT_ATOMS: atom_id res chain seq x y z
N MET A 1 23.75 -11.35 -7.27
CA MET A 1 22.60 -12.27 -7.08
C MET A 1 22.89 -13.72 -7.52
N LYS A 2 24.16 -14.17 -7.62
CA LYS A 2 24.50 -15.52 -8.11
C LYS A 2 24.60 -16.60 -7.01
N LYS A 3 24.54 -16.27 -5.71
CA LYS A 3 24.77 -17.27 -4.64
C LYS A 3 23.97 -17.16 -3.34
N ILE A 4 23.06 -16.20 -3.14
CA ILE A 4 22.50 -15.95 -1.79
C ILE A 4 21.09 -16.55 -1.56
N PHE A 5 20.33 -16.90 -2.59
CA PHE A 5 19.16 -17.78 -2.44
C PHE A 5 19.06 -18.63 -3.71
N SER A 6 19.29 -19.93 -3.59
CA SER A 6 18.94 -20.83 -4.69
C SER A 6 17.42 -20.69 -4.89
N LEU A 7 17.01 -20.28 -6.09
CA LEU A 7 15.61 -20.12 -6.50
C LEU A 7 14.75 -21.39 -6.33
N ASN A 8 15.41 -22.52 -6.03
CA ASN A 8 14.78 -23.79 -5.75
C ASN A 8 14.14 -23.84 -4.36
N TYR A 9 14.61 -23.05 -3.39
CA TYR A 9 14.06 -23.04 -2.02
C TYR A 9 12.87 -22.09 -1.83
N ILE A 10 12.68 -21.11 -2.72
CA ILE A 10 11.60 -20.13 -2.60
C ILE A 10 10.23 -20.80 -2.70
N LEU A 11 10.06 -21.76 -3.61
CA LEU A 11 8.77 -22.40 -3.83
C LEU A 11 8.34 -23.29 -2.64
N PRO A 12 9.18 -24.20 -2.11
CA PRO A 12 8.88 -24.91 -0.86
C PRO A 12 8.56 -23.96 0.31
N LEU A 13 9.34 -22.88 0.48
CA LEU A 13 9.10 -21.90 1.53
C LEU A 13 7.75 -21.18 1.35
N THR A 14 7.36 -20.89 0.11
CA THR A 14 6.06 -20.29 -0.21
C THR A 14 4.91 -21.21 0.16
N PHE A 15 5.03 -22.51 -0.15
CA PHE A 15 4.03 -23.50 0.25
C PHE A 15 3.96 -23.63 1.77
N PHE A 16 5.11 -23.69 2.45
CA PHE A 16 5.16 -23.73 3.91
C PHE A 16 4.44 -22.52 4.54
N LEU A 17 4.68 -21.32 4.03
CA LEU A 17 3.99 -20.10 4.50
C LEU A 17 2.48 -20.14 4.22
N LEU A 18 2.05 -20.64 3.06
CA LEU A 18 0.64 -20.78 2.72
C LEU A 18 -0.07 -21.73 3.69
N PHE A 19 0.49 -22.92 3.92
CA PHE A 19 -0.06 -23.89 4.86
C PHE A 19 0.00 -23.40 6.30
N GLY A 20 1.09 -22.73 6.69
CA GLY A 20 1.21 -22.11 8.01
C GLY A 20 0.15 -21.04 8.26
N LYS A 21 -0.09 -20.15 7.28
CA LYS A 21 -1.17 -19.15 7.35
C LYS A 21 -2.55 -19.80 7.41
N LEU A 22 -2.81 -20.82 6.58
CA LEU A 22 -4.07 -21.55 6.59
C LEU A 22 -4.31 -22.23 7.94
N PHE A 23 -3.33 -22.95 8.45
CA PHE A 23 -3.43 -23.63 9.75
C PHE A 23 -3.65 -22.64 10.88
N PHE A 24 -2.86 -21.56 10.93
CA PHE A 24 -2.99 -20.54 11.96
C PHE A 24 -4.34 -19.80 11.88
N TYR A 25 -4.80 -19.48 10.67
CA TYR A 25 -6.10 -18.88 10.44
C TYR A 25 -7.25 -19.77 10.96
N LEU A 26 -7.25 -21.06 10.60
CA LEU A 26 -8.25 -22.03 11.06
C LEU A 26 -8.17 -22.27 12.58
N TYR A 27 -6.95 -22.31 13.14
CA TYR A 27 -6.74 -22.40 14.57
C TYR A 27 -7.37 -21.23 15.31
N LEU A 28 -7.19 -20.00 14.84
CA LEU A 28 -7.79 -18.82 15.47
C LEU A 28 -9.30 -18.79 15.37
N LYS A 29 -9.86 -19.22 14.23
CA LYS A 29 -11.31 -19.33 14.05
C LYS A 29 -11.95 -20.37 14.97
N THR A 30 -11.23 -21.45 15.31
CA THR A 30 -11.76 -22.53 16.16
C THR A 30 -11.47 -22.34 17.65
N SER A 31 -10.36 -21.71 18.02
CA SER A 31 -9.87 -21.69 19.41
C SER A 31 -10.53 -20.67 20.34
N SER A 32 -11.50 -19.87 19.87
CA SER A 32 -12.05 -18.70 20.59
C SER A 32 -10.99 -17.73 21.12
N ALA A 33 -9.73 -17.90 20.69
CA ALA A 33 -8.58 -17.16 21.16
C ALA A 33 -8.69 -15.72 20.64
N LYS A 34 -9.02 -14.80 21.54
CA LYS A 34 -8.90 -13.37 21.27
C LYS A 34 -7.41 -13.04 21.26
N LEU A 35 -6.82 -13.01 20.06
CA LEU A 35 -5.43 -12.59 19.90
C LEU A 35 -5.17 -11.14 20.35
N PHE A 36 -6.21 -10.31 20.52
CA PHE A 36 -6.08 -8.89 20.82
C PHE A 36 -7.11 -8.41 21.85
N GLY A 37 -6.65 -7.55 22.76
CA GLY A 37 -7.49 -6.71 23.63
C GLY A 37 -7.54 -5.28 23.08
N GLY A 38 -8.74 -4.75 22.85
CA GLY A 38 -8.99 -3.39 22.34
C GLY A 38 -10.22 -3.30 21.43
N GLY A 39 -10.77 -2.08 21.27
CA GLY A 39 -11.89 -1.81 20.35
C GLY A 39 -11.49 -2.14 18.91
N ASN A 40 -12.21 -3.07 18.29
CA ASN A 40 -11.88 -3.62 16.98
C ASN A 40 -12.85 -3.08 15.92
N ASP A 41 -12.30 -2.44 14.87
CA ASP A 41 -13.04 -1.92 13.71
C ASP A 41 -14.06 -2.95 13.15
N SER A 42 -13.73 -4.24 13.21
CA SER A 42 -14.60 -5.30 12.70
C SER A 42 -15.91 -5.45 13.49
N TYR A 43 -15.92 -5.20 14.80
CA TYR A 43 -17.17 -5.21 15.57
C TYR A 43 -18.07 -4.05 15.17
N TYR A 44 -17.50 -2.87 14.94
CA TYR A 44 -18.26 -1.74 14.43
C TYR A 44 -18.82 -2.03 13.02
N TYR A 45 -18.02 -2.61 12.11
CA TYR A 45 -18.50 -2.96 10.77
C TYR A 45 -19.61 -4.01 10.81
N HIS A 46 -19.53 -4.98 11.72
CA HIS A 46 -20.57 -5.98 11.94
C HIS A 46 -21.84 -5.36 12.50
N ALA A 47 -21.73 -4.52 13.54
CA ALA A 47 -22.85 -3.84 14.16
C ALA A 47 -23.60 -2.93 13.17
N TYR A 48 -22.87 -2.23 12.28
CA TYR A 48 -23.49 -1.47 11.19
C TYR A 48 -24.20 -2.38 10.19
N ALA A 49 -23.57 -3.50 9.80
CA ALA A 49 -24.16 -4.44 8.86
C ALA A 49 -25.48 -5.03 9.40
N GLU A 50 -25.60 -5.25 10.70
CA GLU A 50 -26.81 -5.75 11.38
C GLU A 50 -27.83 -4.65 11.73
N GLY A 51 -27.49 -3.37 11.50
CA GLY A 51 -28.39 -2.25 11.78
C GLY A 51 -28.41 -1.79 13.25
N TYR A 52 -27.46 -2.24 14.08
CA TYR A 52 -27.28 -1.71 15.44
C TYR A 52 -26.65 -0.30 15.46
N THR A 53 -26.04 0.12 14.35
CA THR A 53 -25.51 1.48 14.16
C THR A 53 -25.85 1.98 12.77
N ASP A 54 -26.18 3.27 12.64
CA ASP A 54 -26.60 3.87 11.37
C ASP A 54 -25.63 4.92 10.80
N VAL A 55 -24.57 5.25 11.53
CA VAL A 55 -23.55 6.20 11.07
C VAL A 55 -22.40 5.42 10.43
N ALA A 56 -22.25 5.55 9.10
CA ALA A 56 -21.16 4.93 8.35
C ALA A 56 -19.91 5.83 8.32
N VAL A 57 -18.78 5.33 8.81
CA VAL A 57 -17.49 6.04 8.75
C VAL A 57 -16.75 5.86 7.42
N ASN A 58 -17.21 4.93 6.57
CA ASN A 58 -16.74 4.70 5.20
C ASN A 58 -17.71 3.76 4.45
N PHE A 59 -17.42 3.46 3.19
CA PHE A 59 -18.31 2.68 2.34
C PHE A 59 -18.28 1.16 2.58
N TRP A 60 -17.28 0.61 3.29
CA TRP A 60 -17.20 -0.82 3.58
C TRP A 60 -18.40 -1.36 4.38
N PRO A 61 -18.75 -0.81 5.56
CA PRO A 61 -19.93 -1.28 6.30
C PRO A 61 -21.25 -1.10 5.52
N VAL A 62 -21.33 -0.13 4.61
CA VAL A 62 -22.49 0.05 3.71
C VAL A 62 -22.63 -1.14 2.75
N ILE A 63 -21.52 -1.61 2.18
CA ILE A 63 -21.51 -2.82 1.34
C ILE A 63 -21.95 -4.04 2.16
N LEU A 64 -21.48 -4.16 3.40
CA LEU A 64 -21.86 -5.27 4.27
C LEU A 64 -23.35 -5.25 4.63
N ARG A 65 -23.90 -4.08 4.95
CA ARG A 65 -25.34 -3.90 5.20
C ARG A 65 -26.17 -4.26 3.97
N PHE A 66 -25.74 -3.83 2.78
CA PHE A 66 -26.40 -4.24 1.53
C PHE A 66 -26.45 -5.76 1.35
N PHE A 67 -25.37 -6.49 1.68
CA PHE A 67 -25.40 -7.95 1.67
C PHE A 67 -26.30 -8.53 2.77
N ASN A 68 -26.41 -7.87 3.92
CA ASN A 68 -27.29 -8.29 5.01
C ASN A 68 -28.76 -8.14 4.63
N ASP A 69 -29.13 -6.99 4.09
CA ASP A 69 -30.49 -6.70 3.62
C ASP A 69 -30.95 -7.69 2.54
N LEU A 70 -30.02 -8.27 1.77
CA LEU A 70 -30.28 -9.32 0.79
C LEU A 70 -30.23 -10.76 1.35
N GLY A 71 -29.88 -10.94 2.63
CA GLY A 71 -29.73 -12.25 3.28
C GLY A 71 -28.45 -13.02 2.91
N PHE A 72 -27.45 -12.35 2.32
CA PHE A 72 -26.16 -12.95 1.91
C PHE A 72 -25.00 -12.63 2.86
N TYR A 73 -25.22 -11.82 3.91
CA TYR A 73 -24.17 -11.47 4.86
C TYR A 73 -24.03 -12.53 5.94
N ASP A 74 -22.81 -13.01 6.09
CA ASP A 74 -22.34 -13.71 7.28
C ASP A 74 -20.90 -13.26 7.56
N ARG A 75 -20.61 -12.93 8.82
CA ARG A 75 -19.31 -12.38 9.21
C ARG A 75 -18.16 -13.35 8.92
N GLU A 76 -18.37 -14.64 9.15
CA GLU A 76 -17.37 -15.66 8.92
C GLU A 76 -17.14 -15.90 7.43
N ILE A 77 -18.20 -15.97 6.64
CA ILE A 77 -18.11 -16.08 5.17
C ILE A 77 -17.34 -14.89 4.58
N VAL A 78 -17.63 -13.67 5.02
CA VAL A 78 -16.88 -12.48 4.58
C VAL A 78 -15.41 -12.56 5.01
N SER A 79 -15.12 -12.99 6.23
CA SER A 79 -13.75 -13.22 6.71
C SER A 79 -13.01 -14.25 5.84
N TYR A 80 -13.63 -15.37 5.50
CA TYR A 80 -13.06 -16.38 4.59
C TYR A 80 -12.81 -15.83 3.19
N LEU A 81 -13.72 -15.00 2.67
CA LEU A 81 -13.54 -14.34 1.39
C LEU A 81 -12.34 -13.39 1.39
N LEU A 82 -12.19 -12.57 2.45
CA LEU A 82 -11.02 -11.69 2.59
C LEU A 82 -9.71 -12.48 2.69
N PHE A 83 -9.72 -13.58 3.44
CA PHE A 83 -8.58 -14.49 3.50
C PHE A 83 -8.24 -15.07 2.11
N PHE A 84 -9.22 -15.56 1.36
CA PHE A 84 -9.06 -16.04 -0.01
C PHE A 84 -8.48 -14.97 -0.95
N ILE A 85 -9.01 -13.75 -0.89
CA ILE A 85 -8.50 -12.60 -1.66
C ILE A 85 -7.01 -12.39 -1.37
N SER A 86 -6.61 -12.44 -0.09
CA SER A 86 -5.23 -12.17 0.33
C SER A 86 -4.21 -13.22 -0.11
N ILE A 87 -4.60 -14.50 -0.15
CA ILE A 87 -3.67 -15.60 -0.44
C ILE A 87 -3.67 -16.02 -1.91
N PHE A 88 -4.73 -15.73 -2.67
CA PHE A 88 -4.83 -16.10 -4.09
C PHE A 88 -4.87 -14.88 -5.01
N LEU A 89 -5.85 -13.98 -4.82
CA LEU A 89 -6.10 -12.91 -5.78
C LEU A 89 -5.03 -11.80 -5.72
N MET A 90 -4.64 -11.35 -4.53
CA MET A 90 -3.60 -10.31 -4.39
C MET A 90 -2.24 -10.77 -4.95
N PRO A 91 -1.69 -11.96 -4.59
CA PRO A 91 -0.42 -12.40 -5.16
C PRO A 91 -0.47 -12.59 -6.68
N TYR A 92 -1.57 -13.16 -7.19
CA TYR A 92 -1.79 -13.29 -8.63
C TYR A 92 -1.82 -11.92 -9.31
N LEU A 93 -2.54 -10.96 -8.75
CA LEU A 93 -2.67 -9.62 -9.31
C LEU A 93 -1.34 -8.86 -9.27
N LEU A 94 -0.54 -8.99 -8.20
CA LEU A 94 0.81 -8.40 -8.14
C LEU A 94 1.68 -8.95 -9.28
N TYR A 95 1.65 -10.27 -9.49
CA TYR A 95 2.36 -10.88 -10.61
C TYR A 95 1.89 -10.30 -11.95
N ARG A 96 0.58 -10.15 -12.17
CA ARG A 96 0.03 -9.53 -13.39
C ARG A 96 0.43 -8.07 -13.56
N ILE A 97 0.57 -7.32 -12.46
CA ILE A 97 1.03 -5.92 -12.46
C ILE A 97 2.51 -5.82 -12.85
N VAL A 98 3.36 -6.78 -12.48
CA VAL A 98 4.81 -6.68 -12.75
C VAL A 98 5.29 -7.51 -13.94
N LYS A 99 4.55 -8.56 -14.33
CA LYS A 99 4.96 -9.48 -15.40
C LYS A 99 5.21 -8.72 -16.69
N ASP A 100 6.35 -8.94 -17.32
CA ASP A 100 6.57 -8.48 -18.68
C ASP A 100 5.78 -9.31 -19.72
N ASN A 101 5.20 -8.63 -20.72
CA ASN A 101 4.38 -9.30 -21.73
C ASN A 101 5.21 -10.12 -22.73
N ALA A 102 6.47 -9.74 -22.97
CA ALA A 102 7.34 -10.37 -23.98
C ALA A 102 8.28 -11.43 -23.37
N PHE A 103 8.64 -11.30 -22.09
CA PHE A 103 9.62 -12.18 -21.46
C PHE A 103 9.21 -12.62 -20.05
N GLU A 104 8.90 -13.92 -19.86
CA GLU A 104 8.56 -14.46 -18.54
C GLU A 104 9.80 -14.88 -17.76
N ILE A 105 10.12 -14.12 -16.70
CA ILE A 105 11.18 -14.46 -15.75
C ILE A 105 10.56 -15.26 -14.59
N LYS A 106 10.66 -16.60 -14.64
CA LYS A 106 10.16 -17.53 -13.60
C LYS A 106 10.50 -17.10 -12.15
N PRO A 107 11.72 -16.59 -11.84
CA PRO A 107 12.03 -16.00 -10.54
C PRO A 107 11.06 -14.93 -10.04
N VAL A 108 10.61 -14.03 -10.92
CA VAL A 108 9.74 -12.91 -10.56
C VAL A 108 8.38 -13.43 -10.11
N LYS A 109 7.81 -14.39 -10.84
CA LYS A 109 6.55 -15.05 -10.47
C LYS A 109 6.60 -15.67 -9.06
N ARG A 110 7.69 -16.37 -8.74
CA ARG A 110 7.88 -17.02 -7.43
C ARG A 110 8.04 -15.98 -6.32
N LEU A 111 8.83 -14.94 -6.56
CA LEU A 111 9.09 -13.88 -5.59
C LEU A 111 7.86 -13.00 -5.33
N THR A 112 7.04 -12.69 -6.34
CA THR A 112 5.79 -11.92 -6.13
C THR A 112 4.80 -12.70 -5.27
N LEU A 113 4.71 -14.02 -5.50
CA LEU A 113 3.86 -14.90 -4.69
C LEU A 113 4.36 -14.95 -3.25
N PHE A 114 5.66 -15.22 -3.08
CA PHE A 114 6.31 -15.25 -1.77
C PHE A 114 6.11 -13.93 -1.01
N LEU A 115 6.30 -12.77 -1.65
CA LEU A 115 6.27 -11.48 -0.99
C LEU A 115 4.91 -11.18 -0.35
N VAL A 116 3.80 -11.37 -1.08
CA VAL A 116 2.46 -11.11 -0.55
C VAL A 116 2.09 -12.13 0.53
N LEU A 117 2.46 -13.40 0.33
CA LEU A 117 2.23 -14.45 1.33
C LEU A 117 3.13 -14.33 2.55
N PHE A 118 4.27 -13.68 2.46
CA PHE A 118 5.14 -13.40 3.60
C PHE A 118 4.68 -12.18 4.40
N TYR A 119 4.00 -11.23 3.76
CA TYR A 119 3.62 -9.95 4.37
C TYR A 119 2.67 -10.18 5.58
N PRO A 120 3.09 -9.85 6.82
CA PRO A 120 2.33 -10.19 8.02
C PRO A 120 1.10 -9.31 8.20
N THR A 121 1.18 -7.99 7.94
CA THR A 121 0.01 -7.10 8.06
C THR A 121 -1.13 -7.50 7.13
N VAL A 122 -0.82 -7.94 5.90
CA VAL A 122 -1.84 -8.40 4.96
C VAL A 122 -2.64 -9.55 5.54
N PHE A 123 -1.97 -10.48 6.22
CA PHE A 123 -2.63 -11.60 6.88
C PHE A 123 -3.37 -11.19 8.15
N PHE A 124 -2.78 -10.31 8.96
CA PHE A 124 -3.42 -9.82 10.17
C PHE A 124 -4.82 -9.23 9.91
N TYR A 125 -4.97 -8.44 8.84
CA TYR A 125 -6.26 -7.87 8.46
C TYR A 125 -7.23 -8.83 7.76
N THR A 126 -6.86 -10.11 7.58
CA THR A 126 -7.77 -11.15 7.06
C THR A 126 -8.50 -11.90 8.16
N LEU A 127 -8.06 -11.77 9.41
CA LEU A 127 -8.60 -12.53 10.55
C LEU A 127 -10.07 -12.22 10.85
N ASP A 128 -10.57 -11.11 10.33
CA ASP A 128 -11.94 -10.63 10.52
C ASP A 128 -12.34 -9.70 9.36
N ILE A 129 -13.53 -9.09 9.44
CA ILE A 129 -14.15 -8.30 8.37
C ILE A 129 -13.57 -6.87 8.19
N TYR A 130 -12.24 -6.73 8.22
CA TYR A 130 -11.59 -5.45 8.00
C TYR A 130 -11.65 -5.01 6.54
N ARG A 131 -11.87 -3.70 6.31
CA ARG A 131 -11.89 -3.11 4.96
C ARG A 131 -10.55 -3.19 4.21
N ASP A 132 -9.44 -3.28 4.94
CA ASP A 132 -8.09 -3.02 4.41
C ASP A 132 -7.70 -4.00 3.30
N VAL A 133 -7.98 -5.30 3.46
CA VAL A 133 -7.63 -6.34 2.47
C VAL A 133 -8.38 -6.11 1.15
N PHE A 134 -9.69 -5.85 1.24
CA PHE A 134 -10.52 -5.57 0.07
C PHE A 134 -10.08 -4.26 -0.61
N MET A 135 -9.80 -3.23 0.17
CA MET A 135 -9.29 -1.95 -0.32
C MET A 135 -7.94 -2.11 -1.04
N TRP A 136 -7.00 -2.88 -0.49
CA TRP A 136 -5.71 -3.15 -1.14
C TRP A 136 -5.87 -3.94 -2.44
N PHE A 137 -6.83 -4.88 -2.49
CA PHE A 137 -7.20 -5.56 -3.72
C PHE A 137 -7.74 -4.58 -4.79
N CYS A 138 -8.66 -3.68 -4.43
CA CYS A 138 -9.17 -2.64 -5.33
C CYS A 138 -8.06 -1.68 -5.81
N PHE A 139 -7.14 -1.31 -4.92
CA PHE A 139 -5.96 -0.52 -5.25
C PHE A 139 -5.07 -1.21 -6.29
N MET A 140 -4.79 -2.51 -6.09
CA MET A 140 -4.02 -3.29 -7.05
C MET A 140 -4.73 -3.43 -8.39
N LEU A 141 -6.05 -3.58 -8.40
CA LEU A 141 -6.84 -3.57 -9.65
C LEU A 141 -6.70 -2.23 -10.36
N SER A 142 -6.80 -1.12 -9.61
CA SER A 142 -6.63 0.22 -10.16
C SER A 142 -5.26 0.38 -10.84
N ILE A 143 -4.19 -0.01 -10.15
CA ILE A 143 -2.83 -0.01 -10.71
C ILE A 143 -2.72 -0.90 -11.95
N TYR A 144 -3.31 -2.10 -11.92
CA TYR A 144 -3.30 -3.01 -13.06
C TYR A 144 -3.97 -2.39 -14.30
N PHE A 145 -5.11 -1.73 -14.13
CA PHE A 145 -5.78 -1.04 -15.23
C PHE A 145 -5.02 0.19 -15.70
N TYR A 146 -4.41 0.96 -14.80
CA TYR A 146 -3.56 2.08 -15.20
C TYR A 146 -2.33 1.62 -16.02
N ARG A 147 -1.76 0.46 -15.70
CA ARG A 147 -0.74 -0.15 -16.55
C ARG A 147 -1.25 -0.37 -17.98
N LYS A 148 -2.49 -0.84 -18.14
CA LYS A 148 -3.12 -1.04 -19.45
C LYS A 148 -3.38 0.28 -20.19
N VAL A 149 -3.67 1.37 -19.48
CA VAL A 149 -3.73 2.73 -20.06
C VAL A 149 -2.41 3.09 -20.74
N ILE A 150 -1.27 2.79 -20.11
CA ILE A 150 0.06 3.11 -20.67
C ILE A 150 0.41 2.20 -21.87
N GLU A 151 0.01 0.92 -21.84
CA GLU A 151 0.41 -0.09 -22.83
C GLU A 151 -0.45 -0.15 -24.11
N LYS A 152 -1.65 0.46 -24.14
CA LYS A 152 -2.66 0.21 -25.19
C LYS A 152 -2.91 1.39 -26.14
N SER A 153 -3.54 1.08 -27.27
CA SER A 153 -3.96 2.04 -28.31
C SER A 153 -5.02 3.03 -27.79
N ALA A 154 -5.27 4.11 -28.53
CA ALA A 154 -6.08 5.25 -28.06
C ALA A 154 -7.49 4.89 -27.57
N PHE A 155 -8.25 4.05 -28.30
CA PHE A 155 -9.60 3.66 -27.91
C PHE A 155 -9.62 2.84 -26.61
N LEU A 156 -8.80 1.77 -26.55
CA LEU A 156 -8.70 0.93 -25.35
C LEU A 156 -8.15 1.71 -24.15
N LYS A 157 -7.30 2.72 -24.40
CA LYS A 157 -6.78 3.61 -23.35
C LYS A 157 -7.90 4.36 -22.64
N ILE A 158 -8.89 4.90 -23.38
CA ILE A 158 -10.04 5.59 -22.79
C ILE A 158 -10.84 4.62 -21.92
N PHE A 159 -11.16 3.44 -22.43
CA PHE A 159 -11.90 2.41 -21.67
C PHE A 159 -11.19 2.01 -20.37
N TYR A 160 -9.90 1.68 -20.43
CA TYR A 160 -9.13 1.32 -19.23
C TYR A 160 -8.94 2.50 -18.27
N PHE A 161 -8.88 3.73 -18.79
CA PHE A 161 -8.79 4.93 -17.96
C PHE A 161 -10.11 5.18 -17.21
N SER A 162 -11.27 4.96 -17.85
CA SER A 162 -12.56 5.03 -17.17
C SER A 162 -12.68 3.99 -16.05
N ILE A 163 -12.21 2.75 -16.27
CA ILE A 163 -12.16 1.73 -15.21
C ILE A 163 -11.23 2.16 -14.07
N PHE A 164 -10.04 2.70 -14.40
CA PHE A 164 -9.11 3.23 -13.41
C PHE A 164 -9.74 4.35 -12.57
N LEU A 165 -10.47 5.28 -13.19
CA LEU A 165 -11.18 6.35 -12.48
C LEU A 165 -12.27 5.81 -11.57
N ALA A 166 -13.08 4.86 -12.05
CA ALA A 166 -14.12 4.22 -11.24
C ALA A 166 -13.52 3.49 -10.02
N LEU A 167 -12.43 2.74 -10.21
CA LEU A 167 -11.73 2.07 -9.09
C LEU A 167 -11.04 3.05 -8.15
N SER A 168 -10.51 4.15 -8.65
CA SER A 168 -9.90 5.20 -7.82
C SER A 168 -10.95 5.92 -6.98
N TYR A 169 -12.13 6.20 -7.56
CA TYR A 169 -13.28 6.72 -6.83
C TYR A 169 -13.78 5.71 -5.79
N PHE A 170 -13.85 4.42 -6.13
CA PHE A 170 -14.21 3.39 -5.17
C PHE A 170 -13.20 3.29 -4.02
N CYS A 171 -11.90 3.41 -4.31
CA CYS A 171 -10.88 3.51 -3.27
C CYS A 171 -11.03 4.77 -2.43
N PHE A 172 -11.48 5.89 -3.00
CA PHE A 172 -11.79 7.12 -2.26
C PHE A 172 -12.93 6.90 -1.26
N LEU A 173 -14.00 6.20 -1.66
CA LEU A 173 -15.11 5.85 -0.78
C LEU A 173 -14.71 4.91 0.38
N LEU A 174 -13.75 4.01 0.14
CA LEU A 174 -13.19 3.15 1.19
C LEU A 174 -12.20 3.89 2.09
N ARG A 175 -11.37 4.78 1.50
CA ARG A 175 -10.34 5.57 2.17
C ARG A 175 -9.98 6.81 1.30
N PRO A 176 -10.48 8.01 1.66
CA PRO A 176 -10.41 9.20 0.79
C PRO A 176 -9.03 9.51 0.23
N TYR A 177 -8.00 9.55 1.08
CA TYR A 177 -6.64 9.90 0.65
C TYR A 177 -5.98 8.84 -0.25
N LEU A 178 -6.40 7.56 -0.20
CA LEU A 178 -5.89 6.54 -1.13
C LEU A 178 -6.42 6.77 -2.55
N GLY A 179 -7.73 6.99 -2.67
CA GLY A 179 -8.36 7.29 -3.96
C GLY A 179 -7.91 8.64 -4.53
N ALA A 180 -7.81 9.67 -3.69
CA ALA A 180 -7.29 10.97 -4.08
C ALA A 180 -5.84 10.88 -4.56
N ALA A 181 -4.99 10.10 -3.87
CA ALA A 181 -3.62 9.87 -4.29
C ALA A 181 -3.54 9.16 -5.65
N LEU A 182 -4.37 8.14 -5.91
CA LEU A 182 -4.42 7.48 -7.23
C LEU A 182 -4.74 8.48 -8.34
N PHE A 183 -5.78 9.30 -8.15
CA PHE A 183 -6.19 10.31 -9.11
C PHE A 183 -5.08 11.36 -9.35
N LEU A 184 -4.57 11.96 -8.27
CA LEU A 184 -3.53 12.98 -8.35
C LEU A 184 -2.23 12.45 -8.96
N SER A 185 -1.91 11.17 -8.72
CA SER A 185 -0.72 10.53 -9.28
C SER A 185 -0.83 10.34 -10.79
N ALA A 186 -2.01 10.01 -11.31
CA ALA A 186 -2.21 9.89 -12.75
C ALA A 186 -1.98 11.24 -13.47
N PHE A 187 -2.46 12.34 -12.88
CA PHE A 187 -2.25 13.69 -13.42
C PHE A 187 -0.79 14.16 -13.27
N THR A 188 -0.23 14.01 -12.06
CA THR A 188 1.16 14.40 -11.77
C THR A 188 2.14 13.61 -12.62
N PHE A 189 1.88 12.31 -12.84
CA PHE A 189 2.69 11.47 -13.70
C PHE A 189 2.69 11.97 -15.16
N TYR A 190 1.56 12.44 -15.68
CA TYR A 190 1.51 12.97 -17.04
C TYR A 190 2.48 14.14 -17.22
N ILE A 191 2.47 15.11 -16.28
CA ILE A 191 3.37 16.27 -16.29
C ILE A 191 4.83 15.85 -16.03
N PHE A 192 5.05 14.99 -15.04
CA PHE A 192 6.37 14.48 -14.68
C PHE A 192 7.01 13.71 -15.84
N SER A 193 6.23 12.91 -16.57
CA SER A 193 6.74 12.09 -17.67
C SER A 193 7.37 12.94 -18.78
N ALA A 194 6.80 14.13 -19.05
CA ALA A 194 7.33 15.08 -20.03
C ALA A 194 8.61 15.80 -19.58
N THR A 195 8.83 15.91 -18.27
CA THR A 195 9.92 16.71 -17.66
C THR A 195 10.87 15.87 -16.79
N SER A 196 10.84 14.55 -16.97
CA SER A 196 11.51 13.56 -16.11
C SER A 196 13.04 13.72 -16.02
N HIS A 197 13.68 14.41 -16.97
CA HIS A 197 15.11 14.72 -16.92
C HIS A 197 15.48 15.76 -15.84
N LYS A 198 14.50 16.51 -15.30
CA LYS A 198 14.71 17.57 -14.29
C LYS A 198 14.36 17.13 -12.86
N VAL A 199 14.79 15.94 -12.45
CA VAL A 199 14.44 15.37 -11.12
C VAL A 199 14.80 16.31 -9.95
N LYS A 200 15.96 16.97 -10.00
CA LYS A 200 16.37 17.93 -8.96
C LYS A 200 15.38 19.09 -8.81
N THR A 201 14.88 19.60 -9.94
CA THR A 201 13.85 20.66 -9.96
C THR A 201 12.55 20.15 -9.37
N TRP A 202 12.13 18.91 -9.67
CA TRP A 202 10.94 18.31 -9.07
C TRP A 202 11.05 18.15 -7.55
N ILE A 203 12.21 17.76 -7.04
CA ILE A 203 12.44 17.66 -5.58
C ILE A 203 12.32 19.05 -4.94
N PHE A 204 12.95 20.07 -5.53
CA PHE A 204 12.84 21.44 -5.04
C PHE A 204 11.38 21.94 -5.08
N LEU A 205 10.69 21.77 -6.21
CA LEU A 205 9.29 22.16 -6.37
C LEU A 205 8.37 21.42 -5.41
N TYR A 206 8.64 20.15 -5.12
CA TYR A 206 7.88 19.36 -4.16
C TYR A 206 7.93 19.98 -2.76
N PHE A 207 9.13 20.27 -2.24
CA PHE A 207 9.27 20.88 -0.91
C PHE A 207 8.73 22.31 -0.88
N LEU A 208 8.96 23.09 -1.94
CA LEU A 208 8.39 24.43 -2.07
C LEU A 208 6.85 24.37 -2.04
N LEU A 209 6.23 23.49 -2.83
CA LEU A 209 4.79 23.31 -2.86
C LEU A 209 4.26 22.85 -1.50
N LEU A 210 4.93 21.93 -0.82
CA LEU A 210 4.52 21.44 0.49
C LEU A 210 4.46 22.58 1.52
N VAL A 211 5.45 23.47 1.52
CA VAL A 211 5.46 24.67 2.37
C VAL A 211 4.37 25.66 1.97
N LEU A 212 4.19 25.92 0.68
CA LEU A 212 3.17 26.85 0.21
C LEU A 212 1.74 26.39 0.53
N VAL A 213 1.46 25.09 0.36
CA VAL A 213 0.14 24.49 0.67
C VAL A 213 -0.10 24.44 2.18
N ARG A 214 0.96 24.31 3.00
CA ARG A 214 0.87 24.50 4.45
C ARG A 214 0.53 25.95 4.79
N LEU A 215 1.22 26.92 4.20
CA LEU A 215 1.02 28.35 4.47
C LEU A 215 -0.35 28.87 4.01
N SER A 216 -0.94 28.28 2.97
CA SER A 216 -2.29 28.64 2.52
C SER A 216 -3.40 28.07 3.41
N GLY A 217 -3.07 27.24 4.41
CA GLY A 217 -4.05 26.61 5.30
C GLY A 217 -4.79 25.42 4.69
N ILE A 218 -4.48 25.03 3.44
CA ILE A 218 -5.14 23.89 2.77
C ILE A 218 -4.87 22.57 3.52
N LEU A 219 -3.72 22.45 4.19
CA LEU A 219 -3.40 21.27 5.00
C LEU A 219 -4.05 21.29 6.39
N ASN A 220 -4.66 22.39 6.85
CA ASN A 220 -5.15 22.49 8.23
C ASN A 220 -6.08 21.33 8.63
N PRO A 221 -7.07 20.90 7.82
CA PRO A 221 -7.95 19.80 8.22
C PRO A 221 -7.20 18.47 8.47
N ILE A 222 -6.14 18.19 7.70
CA ILE A 222 -5.36 16.95 7.89
C ILE A 222 -4.35 17.08 9.04
N LEU A 223 -3.86 18.28 9.31
CA LEU A 223 -2.94 18.57 10.42
C LEU A 223 -3.70 18.65 11.76
N GLU A 224 -4.90 19.22 11.77
CA GLU A 224 -5.81 19.24 12.92
C GLU A 224 -6.25 17.82 13.30
N TYR A 225 -6.56 16.96 12.30
CA TYR A 225 -6.85 15.56 12.55
C TYR A 225 -5.71 14.82 13.25
N ARG A 226 -4.46 15.17 12.95
CA ARG A 226 -3.27 14.63 13.61
C ARG A 226 -3.13 15.12 15.05
N GLY A 227 -3.63 16.32 15.36
CA GLY A 227 -3.48 16.99 16.67
C GLY A 227 -2.27 17.93 16.74
N GLU A 228 -2.34 18.91 17.64
CA GLU A 228 -1.30 19.94 17.85
C GLU A 228 0.04 19.32 18.25
N ASP A 229 0.03 18.31 19.13
CA ASP A 229 1.22 17.55 19.55
C ASP A 229 1.36 16.17 18.87
N GLY A 230 0.45 15.84 17.95
CA GLY A 230 0.23 14.47 17.48
C GLY A 230 -0.89 13.76 18.26
N PHE A 231 -1.15 12.49 17.98
CA PHE A 231 -2.20 11.77 18.71
C PHE A 231 -1.81 11.64 20.20
N GLU A 232 -2.53 12.34 21.07
CA GLU A 232 -2.30 12.36 22.54
C GLU A 232 -2.63 11.01 23.20
N SER A 233 -3.51 10.21 22.58
CA SER A 233 -3.95 8.90 23.09
C SER A 233 -3.35 7.74 22.30
N GLY A 234 -2.32 7.09 22.85
CA GLY A 234 -1.79 5.82 22.36
C GLY A 234 -0.28 5.72 22.54
N GLY A 235 0.21 4.73 23.29
CA GLY A 235 1.64 4.56 23.63
C GLY A 235 2.60 4.25 22.48
N ALA A 236 2.23 4.53 21.22
CA ALA A 236 3.02 4.30 20.02
C ALA A 236 2.91 5.45 19.00
N THR A 237 2.76 6.68 19.49
CA THR A 237 2.72 7.92 18.69
C THR A 237 4.09 8.58 18.66
N LEU A 238 4.32 9.47 17.67
CA LEU A 238 5.62 10.12 17.52
C LEU A 238 5.77 11.31 18.45
N GLY A 239 4.65 11.90 18.88
CA GLY A 239 4.63 13.16 19.61
C GLY A 239 5.16 14.31 18.77
N VAL A 240 4.78 14.36 17.48
CA VAL A 240 5.24 15.39 16.55
C VAL A 240 4.05 16.09 15.91
N GLY A 241 3.81 17.30 16.39
CA GLY A 241 2.93 18.31 15.84
C GLY A 241 3.46 18.95 14.55
N LEU A 242 2.55 19.25 13.62
CA LEU A 242 2.90 19.92 12.35
C LEU A 242 2.14 21.23 12.13
N LEU A 243 1.08 21.50 12.90
CA LEU A 243 0.17 22.63 12.67
C LEU A 243 0.88 23.97 12.94
N ASP A 244 1.46 24.14 14.12
CA ASP A 244 2.06 25.41 14.58
C ASP A 244 3.54 25.57 14.26
N ALA A 245 4.16 24.57 13.62
CA ALA A 245 5.57 24.63 13.28
C ALA A 245 5.86 25.71 12.22
N ASN A 246 6.90 26.52 12.43
CA ASN A 246 7.36 27.46 11.39
C ASN A 246 7.76 26.70 10.09
N PRO A 247 7.83 27.34 8.91
CA PRO A 247 8.03 26.64 7.63
C PRO A 247 9.24 25.69 7.59
N VAL A 248 10.35 26.07 8.25
CA VAL A 248 11.57 25.25 8.29
C VAL A 248 11.38 24.07 9.24
N MET A 249 10.85 24.30 10.44
CA MET A 249 10.56 23.26 11.41
C MET A 249 9.50 22.27 10.91
N PHE A 250 8.49 22.76 10.20
CA PHE A 250 7.50 21.93 9.52
C PHE A 250 8.17 20.93 8.57
N LEU A 251 9.14 21.37 7.75
CA LEU A 251 9.91 20.47 6.88
C LEU A 251 10.74 19.46 7.67
N VAL A 252 11.41 19.89 8.75
CA VAL A 252 12.20 19.00 9.62
C VAL A 252 11.32 17.93 10.25
N TYR A 253 10.19 18.32 10.84
CA TYR A 253 9.24 17.41 11.46
C TYR A 253 8.56 16.50 10.46
N TYR A 254 8.20 17.02 9.28
CA TYR A 254 7.70 16.21 8.18
C TYR A 254 8.72 15.15 7.76
N LEU A 255 9.99 15.52 7.58
CA LEU A 255 11.06 14.58 7.21
C LEU A 255 11.31 13.54 8.30
N TYR A 256 11.32 13.94 9.58
CA TYR A 256 11.42 13.01 10.69
C TYR A 256 10.26 12.01 10.68
N SER A 257 9.03 12.50 10.53
CA SER A 257 7.83 11.67 10.47
C SER A 257 7.84 10.74 9.25
N PHE A 258 8.26 11.24 8.09
CA PHE A 258 8.45 10.44 6.88
C PHE A 258 9.45 9.32 7.12
N ILE A 259 10.66 9.64 7.57
CA ILE A 259 11.73 8.66 7.77
C ILE A 259 11.25 7.59 8.73
N ALA A 260 10.71 8.00 9.87
CA ALA A 260 10.47 7.07 10.94
C ALA A 260 9.21 6.20 10.68
N GLN A 261 8.14 6.74 10.04
CA GLN A 261 6.96 5.94 9.69
C GLN A 261 7.16 5.07 8.45
N VAL A 262 7.77 5.63 7.39
CA VAL A 262 7.95 4.93 6.11
C VAL A 262 9.04 3.87 6.18
N PHE A 263 10.07 4.05 7.02
CA PHE A 263 11.07 3.01 7.25
C PHE A 263 10.82 2.21 8.53
N GLY A 264 9.71 2.46 9.24
CA GLY A 264 9.28 1.70 10.41
C GLY A 264 10.27 1.73 11.58
N LEU A 265 10.96 2.85 11.81
CA LEU A 265 12.03 2.99 12.80
C LEU A 265 11.55 3.13 14.25
N PHE A 266 10.28 2.83 14.51
CA PHE A 266 9.67 2.89 15.84
C PHE A 266 9.67 1.53 16.50
N LEU A 267 10.75 1.23 17.21
CA LEU A 267 10.98 -0.06 17.87
C LEU A 267 10.56 -0.02 19.34
N THR A 268 9.30 0.33 19.61
CA THR A 268 8.78 0.53 20.99
C THR A 268 8.33 -0.76 21.68
N SER A 269 8.12 -1.84 20.92
CA SER A 269 7.68 -3.13 21.45
C SER A 269 8.24 -4.29 20.63
N PHE A 270 8.19 -5.51 21.18
CA PHE A 270 8.59 -6.71 20.45
C PHE A 270 7.81 -6.90 19.14
N ASN A 271 6.50 -6.62 19.15
CA ASN A 271 5.66 -6.68 17.95
C ASN A 271 6.12 -5.65 16.90
N ALA A 272 6.49 -4.44 17.33
CA ALA A 272 7.04 -3.43 16.42
C ALA A 272 8.39 -3.86 15.82
N ILE A 273 9.24 -4.53 16.61
CA ILE A 273 10.50 -5.11 16.14
C ILE A 273 10.25 -6.19 15.08
N LEU A 274 9.32 -7.11 15.32
CA LEU A 274 8.95 -8.13 14.33
C LEU A 274 8.44 -7.50 13.04
N VAL A 275 7.54 -6.52 13.16
CA VAL A 275 6.98 -5.79 12.01
C VAL A 275 8.06 -5.01 11.26
N PHE A 276 9.08 -4.47 11.94
CA PHE A 276 10.23 -3.84 11.32
C PHE A 276 11.03 -4.83 10.46
N PHE A 277 11.40 -5.98 11.02
CA PHE A 277 12.18 -6.99 10.29
C PHE A 277 11.40 -7.66 9.15
N LEU A 278 10.11 -7.93 9.35
CA LEU A 278 9.29 -8.64 8.37
C LEU A 278 8.78 -7.74 7.23
N GLU A 279 8.64 -6.43 7.45
CA GLU A 279 8.12 -5.51 6.42
C GLU A 279 9.09 -4.42 6.03
N SER A 280 9.67 -3.72 7.01
CA SER A 280 10.47 -2.51 6.75
C SER A 280 11.85 -2.86 6.19
N VAL A 281 12.50 -3.92 6.67
CA VAL A 281 13.79 -4.38 6.11
C VAL A 281 13.66 -4.82 4.64
N PRO A 282 12.70 -5.69 4.25
CA PRO A 282 12.44 -5.98 2.84
C PRO A 282 12.14 -4.74 2.00
N PHE A 283 11.36 -3.80 2.55
CA PHE A 283 11.06 -2.54 1.88
C PHE A 283 12.32 -1.67 1.67
N ILE A 284 13.15 -1.45 2.70
CA ILE A 284 14.40 -0.70 2.61
C ILE A 284 15.30 -1.29 1.53
N TRP A 285 15.40 -2.62 1.49
CA TRP A 285 16.18 -3.33 0.48
C TRP A 285 15.62 -3.09 -0.94
N ALA A 286 14.31 -3.22 -1.12
CA ALA A 286 13.65 -2.97 -2.40
C ALA A 286 13.79 -1.51 -2.85
N PHE A 287 13.58 -0.56 -1.94
CA PHE A 287 13.73 0.88 -2.18
C PHE A 287 15.16 1.23 -2.59
N SER A 288 16.15 0.72 -1.85
CA SER A 288 17.58 0.87 -2.18
C SER A 288 17.92 0.27 -3.54
N TYR A 289 17.30 -0.87 -3.89
CA TYR A 289 17.48 -1.49 -5.20
C TYR A 289 16.91 -0.62 -6.33
N VAL A 290 15.72 -0.04 -6.15
CA VAL A 290 15.10 0.87 -7.12
C VAL A 290 15.99 2.08 -7.37
N ILE A 291 16.51 2.72 -6.31
CA ILE A 291 17.41 3.88 -6.43
C ILE A 291 18.70 3.50 -7.19
N LYS A 292 19.37 2.41 -6.79
CA LYS A 292 20.63 1.96 -7.41
C LYS A 292 20.48 1.58 -8.89
N ASN A 293 19.26 1.23 -9.32
CA ASN A 293 18.98 0.76 -10.68
C ASN A 293 18.02 1.70 -11.42
N ALA A 294 17.96 2.98 -11.03
CA ALA A 294 17.03 3.97 -11.57
C ALA A 294 17.12 4.13 -13.11
N LYS A 295 18.26 3.82 -13.72
CA LYS A 295 18.44 3.84 -15.18
C LYS A 295 17.54 2.87 -15.95
N TYR A 296 16.93 1.88 -15.29
CA TYR A 296 16.02 0.92 -15.89
C TYR A 296 14.54 1.19 -15.55
N ILE A 297 14.23 2.37 -15.01
CA ILE A 297 12.85 2.79 -14.75
C ILE A 297 12.12 3.00 -16.07
N ASN A 298 11.02 2.29 -16.27
CA ASN A 298 10.10 2.51 -17.39
C ASN A 298 8.96 3.47 -17.01
N LYS A 299 8.12 3.84 -17.99
CA LYS A 299 6.99 4.75 -17.78
C LYS A 299 6.05 4.33 -16.64
N PHE A 300 5.77 3.03 -16.53
CA PHE A 300 4.88 2.53 -15.48
C PHE A 300 5.54 2.58 -14.09
N CYS A 301 6.84 2.27 -13.98
CA CYS A 301 7.60 2.50 -12.75
C CYS A 301 7.59 3.97 -12.34
N SER A 302 7.75 4.90 -13.29
CA SER A 302 7.67 6.33 -12.99
C SER A 302 6.29 6.72 -12.41
N PHE A 303 5.19 6.17 -12.94
CA PHE A 303 3.86 6.36 -12.35
C PHE A 303 3.79 5.81 -10.91
N LEU A 304 4.27 4.59 -10.68
CA LEU A 304 4.29 3.98 -9.34
C LEU A 304 5.11 4.78 -8.33
N LEU A 305 6.23 5.38 -8.76
CA LEU A 305 7.05 6.25 -7.92
C LEU A 305 6.36 7.59 -7.61
N VAL A 306 5.68 8.19 -8.60
CA VAL A 306 4.83 9.37 -8.36
C VAL A 306 3.74 9.02 -7.36
N PHE A 307 3.06 7.88 -7.53
CA PHE A 307 2.07 7.38 -6.57
C PHE A 307 2.66 7.20 -5.17
N PHE A 308 3.83 6.56 -5.07
CA PHE A 308 4.53 6.40 -3.79
C PHE A 308 4.76 7.74 -3.11
N VAL A 309 5.29 8.75 -3.82
CA VAL A 309 5.54 10.08 -3.24
C VAL A 309 4.23 10.77 -2.82
N VAL A 310 3.23 10.83 -3.71
CA VAL A 310 1.96 11.52 -3.45
C VAL A 310 1.21 10.87 -2.28
N TYR A 311 0.99 9.56 -2.35
CA TYR A 311 0.25 8.83 -1.32
C TYR A 311 0.96 8.91 0.03
N THR A 312 2.28 8.70 0.03
CA THR A 312 3.07 8.74 1.27
C THR A 312 3.08 10.12 1.90
N THR A 313 3.14 11.18 1.10
CA THR A 313 3.04 12.55 1.63
C THR A 313 1.72 12.75 2.37
N ILE A 314 0.59 12.38 1.77
CA ILE A 314 -0.73 12.64 2.37
C ILE A 314 -0.89 11.89 3.69
N TRP A 315 -0.58 10.59 3.71
CA TRP A 315 -0.81 9.80 4.93
C TRP A 315 0.22 10.08 6.03
N VAL A 316 1.46 10.43 5.69
CA VAL A 316 2.48 10.83 6.69
C VAL A 316 2.11 12.15 7.35
N LEU A 317 1.47 13.09 6.62
CA LEU A 317 0.98 14.34 7.19
C LEU A 317 -0.16 14.07 8.21
N GLY A 318 -1.13 13.23 7.84
CA GLY A 318 -2.32 12.99 8.65
C GLY A 318 -2.20 11.91 9.71
N ASN A 319 -1.05 11.28 9.88
CA ASN A 319 -0.87 10.21 10.85
C ASN A 319 0.46 10.33 11.57
N ASP A 320 0.46 10.07 12.87
CA ASP A 320 1.65 9.89 13.69
C ASP A 320 1.59 8.62 14.56
N ASN A 321 0.52 7.82 14.45
CA ASN A 321 0.35 6.57 15.18
C ASN A 321 0.97 5.38 14.42
N LEU A 322 1.81 4.59 15.10
CA LEU A 322 2.48 3.44 14.50
C LEU A 322 1.52 2.33 14.03
N GLY A 323 0.52 1.99 14.84
CA GLY A 323 -0.44 0.93 14.51
C GLY A 323 -1.20 1.25 13.22
N THR A 324 -1.60 2.52 13.07
CA THR A 324 -2.21 3.02 11.84
C THR A 324 -1.19 3.09 10.70
N ALA A 325 0.04 3.54 10.93
CA ALA A 325 1.09 3.65 9.91
C ALA A 325 1.37 2.30 9.22
N VAL A 326 1.35 1.20 9.98
CA VAL A 326 1.54 -0.15 9.44
C VAL A 326 0.48 -0.53 8.40
N ARG A 327 -0.77 -0.07 8.57
CA ARG A 327 -1.85 -0.20 7.57
C ARG A 327 -1.63 0.68 6.36
N LEU A 328 -1.23 1.93 6.61
CA LEU A 328 -1.14 2.99 5.61
C LEU A 328 0.03 2.80 4.66
N ARG A 329 1.12 2.19 5.10
CA ARG A 329 2.29 1.97 4.25
C ARG A 329 2.13 0.84 3.23
N VAL A 330 1.15 -0.07 3.38
CA VAL A 330 1.00 -1.25 2.49
C VAL A 330 0.89 -0.86 1.01
N PRO A 331 0.04 0.11 0.59
CA PRO A 331 0.02 0.56 -0.81
C PRO A 331 1.35 1.17 -1.28
N SER A 332 2.02 1.97 -0.43
CA SER A 332 3.35 2.54 -0.73
C SER A 332 4.40 1.43 -0.95
N TYR A 333 4.43 0.44 -0.07
CA TYR A 333 5.37 -0.67 -0.12
C TYR A 333 5.12 -1.54 -1.35
N LEU A 334 3.86 -1.89 -1.64
CA LEU A 334 3.49 -2.64 -2.85
C LEU A 334 3.92 -1.93 -4.13
N ALA A 335 3.80 -0.60 -4.20
CA ALA A 335 4.28 0.18 -5.34
C ALA A 335 5.80 0.05 -5.52
N ILE A 336 6.58 0.16 -4.44
CA ILE A 336 8.04 0.02 -4.49
C ILE A 336 8.47 -1.43 -4.82
N PHE A 337 7.80 -2.43 -4.27
CA PHE A 337 8.06 -3.83 -4.64
C PHE A 337 7.75 -4.10 -6.11
N ALA A 338 6.65 -3.54 -6.64
CA ALA A 338 6.34 -3.62 -8.04
C ALA A 338 7.43 -2.97 -8.92
N CYS A 339 7.89 -1.77 -8.56
CA CYS A 339 9.02 -1.11 -9.23
C CYS A 339 10.28 -1.99 -9.22
N MET A 340 10.64 -2.58 -8.08
CA MET A 340 11.80 -3.45 -7.95
C MET A 340 11.74 -4.63 -8.93
N PHE A 341 10.60 -5.32 -9.02
CA PHE A 341 10.44 -6.46 -9.93
C PHE A 341 10.48 -6.05 -11.39
N ILE A 342 9.87 -4.92 -11.76
CA ILE A 342 9.90 -4.42 -13.14
C ILE A 342 11.33 -4.03 -13.52
N ILE A 343 12.02 -3.25 -12.69
CA ILE A 343 13.42 -2.83 -12.90
C ILE A 343 14.36 -4.04 -13.01
N TYR A 344 14.16 -5.07 -12.18
CA TYR A 344 14.92 -6.30 -12.27
C TYR A 344 14.76 -6.96 -13.65
N GLN A 345 13.53 -7.05 -14.16
CA GLN A 345 13.26 -7.63 -15.48
C GLN A 345 13.89 -6.79 -16.59
N GLU A 346 13.74 -5.47 -16.57
CA GLU A 346 14.35 -4.56 -17.56
C GLU A 346 15.87 -4.64 -17.56
N LYS A 347 16.49 -4.70 -16.38
CA LYS A 347 17.94 -4.88 -16.23
C LYS A 347 18.42 -6.20 -16.84
N VAL A 348 17.69 -7.29 -16.60
CA VAL A 348 18.02 -8.60 -17.17
C VAL A 348 17.95 -8.55 -18.70
N LYS A 349 16.88 -7.99 -19.28
CA LYS A 349 16.74 -7.83 -20.73
C LYS A 349 17.88 -7.03 -21.35
N HIS A 350 18.23 -5.89 -20.76
CA HIS A 350 19.32 -5.04 -21.25
C HIS A 350 20.69 -5.76 -21.21
N ASN A 351 20.93 -6.59 -20.20
CA ASN A 351 22.16 -7.38 -20.15
C ASN A 351 22.20 -8.48 -21.22
N TYR A 352 21.06 -9.08 -21.56
CA TYR A 352 20.96 -10.04 -22.66
C TYR A 352 21.12 -9.38 -24.04
N SER A 353 20.58 -8.17 -24.25
CA SER A 353 20.71 -7.46 -25.53
C SER A 353 22.16 -7.05 -25.81
N ASN A 354 22.93 -6.69 -24.78
CA ASN A 354 24.33 -6.29 -24.93
C ASN A 354 25.31 -7.47 -25.12
N GLN A 355 24.82 -8.70 -25.03
CA GLN A 355 25.61 -9.93 -25.27
C GLN A 355 25.41 -10.50 -26.67
N ARG A 356 24.48 -9.95 -27.44
CA ARG A 356 24.30 -10.21 -28.87
C ARG A 356 24.90 -9.05 -29.65
#